data_AF-A0A1A2BNC3-F1
#
_entry.id   AF-A0A1A2BNC3-F1
#
_cell.length_a   1.000
_cell.length_b   1.000
_cell.length_c   1.000
_cell.angle_alpha   90.00
_cell.angle_beta   90.00
_cell.angle_gamma   90.00
#
_symmetry.space_group_name_H-M   'P 1'
#
loop_
_entity.id
_entity.type
_entity.pdbx_description
1 polymer ?
#
loop_
_entity_poly.entity_id
_entity_poly.type
_entity_poly.pdbx_seq_one_letter_code
_entity_poly.pdbx_strand_id
1 'polypeptide(L)' 'MTTPVQQFYDRAEVVAIAHARGLKHITENSVITAAYEGSKPLKRTKINGRIYYARNDVEAWLAGERLD' A
#
# COMPACT_ATOMS: atom_id res chain seq x y z
N MET A 1 18.70 -3.69 19.32
CA MET A 1 17.76 -4.30 18.37
C MET A 1 16.58 -3.34 18.23
N THR A 2 16.56 -2.52 17.18
CA THR A 2 15.41 -1.65 16.89
C THR A 2 14.35 -2.51 16.22
N THR A 3 13.31 -2.90 16.96
CA THR A 3 12.11 -3.49 16.37
C THR A 3 11.67 -2.53 15.26
N PRO A 4 11.56 -2.97 13.98
CA PRO A 4 11.05 -2.09 12.95
C PRO A 4 9.66 -1.67 13.38
N VAL A 5 9.51 -0.38 13.70
CA VAL A 5 8.20 0.19 13.99
C VAL A 5 7.38 -0.07 12.74
N GLN A 6 6.38 -0.95 12.85
CA GLN A 6 5.48 -1.26 11.74
C GLN A 6 4.83 0.05 11.34
N GLN A 7 5.34 0.68 10.28
CA GLN A 7 4.78 1.91 9.74
C GLN A 7 3.54 1.54 8.95
N PHE A 8 2.51 2.34 9.14
CA PHE A 8 1.20 2.19 8.55
C PHE A 8 0.96 3.41 7.67
N TYR A 9 0.55 3.17 6.43
CA TYR A 9 0.21 4.20 5.47
C TYR A 9 -1.28 4.29 5.27
N ASP A 10 -1.81 5.49 5.09
CA ASP A 10 -3.16 5.68 4.56
C ASP A 10 -3.17 5.55 3.02
N ARG A 11 -4.38 5.56 2.43
CA ARG A 11 -4.56 5.39 0.98
C ARG A 11 -3.81 6.46 0.17
N ALA A 12 -3.83 7.71 0.63
CA ALA A 12 -3.20 8.81 -0.09
C ALA A 12 -1.67 8.68 -0.03
N GLU A 13 -1.13 8.29 1.12
CA GLU A 13 0.31 8.00 1.26
C GLU A 13 0.76 6.86 0.33
N VAL A 14 -0.01 5.77 0.22
CA VAL A 14 0.31 4.66 -0.69
C VAL A 14 0.37 5.13 -2.14
N VAL A 15 -0.57 5.95 -2.58
CA VAL A 15 -0.59 6.53 -3.93
C VAL A 15 0.62 7.44 -4.15
N ALA A 16 0.95 8.29 -3.17
CA ALA A 16 2.11 9.16 -3.25
C ALA A 16 3.42 8.37 -3.39
N ILE A 17 3.58 7.28 -2.63
CA ILE A 17 4.75 6.38 -2.74
C ILE A 17 4.80 5.72 -4.13
N ALA A 18 3.67 5.25 -4.64
CA ALA A 18 3.59 4.67 -5.98
C ALA A 18 4.02 5.67 -7.06
N HIS A 19 3.50 6.90 -6.99
CA HIS A 19 3.84 7.97 -7.93
C HIS A 19 5.30 8.39 -7.83
N ALA A 20 5.87 8.44 -6.62
CA ALA A 20 7.29 8.69 -6.40
C ALA A 20 8.19 7.60 -7.02
N ARG A 21 7.68 6.37 -7.15
CA ARG A 21 8.32 5.25 -7.85
C ARG A 21 8.08 5.25 -9.36
N GLY A 22 7.37 6.24 -9.90
CA GLY A 22 7.03 6.35 -11.32
C GLY A 22 5.71 5.66 -11.72
N LEU A 23 5.06 4.96 -10.80
CA LEU A 23 3.80 4.22 -11.03
C LEU A 23 2.59 5.18 -11.00
N LYS A 24 2.54 6.11 -11.96
CA LYS A 24 1.51 7.17 -12.03
C LYS A 24 0.10 6.64 -12.29
N HIS A 25 -0.05 5.42 -12.79
CA HIS A 25 -1.34 4.76 -13.01
C HIS A 25 -1.99 4.25 -11.72
N ILE A 26 -1.23 4.14 -10.63
CA ILE A 26 -1.77 3.74 -9.33
C ILE A 26 -2.61 4.88 -8.76
N THR A 27 -3.86 4.57 -8.43
CA THR A 27 -4.81 5.51 -7.81
C THR A 27 -5.30 4.94 -6.50
N GLU A 28 -6.04 5.73 -5.71
CA GLU A 28 -6.69 5.23 -4.50
C GLU A 28 -7.61 4.05 -4.80
N ASN A 29 -8.25 4.03 -5.98
CA ASN A 29 -9.05 2.90 -6.43
C ASN A 29 -8.19 1.64 -6.63
N SER A 30 -7.01 1.77 -7.25
CA SER A 30 -6.06 0.66 -7.39
C SER A 30 -5.64 0.09 -6.02
N VAL A 31 -5.43 0.96 -5.02
CA VAL A 31 -5.12 0.56 -3.64
C VAL A 31 -6.31 -0.19 -2.99
N ILE A 32 -7.54 0.28 -3.22
CA ILE A 32 -8.75 -0.41 -2.73
C ILE A 32 -8.89 -1.77 -3.40
N THR A 33 -8.76 -1.85 -4.72
CA THR A 33 -8.80 -3.13 -5.45
C THR A 33 -7.74 -4.08 -4.92
N ALA A 34 -6.48 -3.64 -4.76
CA ALA A 34 -5.41 -4.47 -4.22
C ALA A 34 -5.61 -4.91 -2.76
N ALA A 35 -6.45 -4.20 -1.98
CA ALA A 35 -6.76 -4.55 -0.60
C ALA A 35 -8.05 -5.38 -0.43
N TYR A 36 -8.96 -5.36 -1.41
CA TYR A 36 -10.29 -5.98 -1.31
C TYR A 36 -10.49 -7.13 -2.31
N GLU A 37 -9.82 -7.09 -3.46
CA GLU A 37 -10.04 -7.97 -4.61
C GLU A 37 -8.85 -8.91 -4.87
N GLY A 38 -9.12 -10.08 -5.46
CA GLY A 38 -8.09 -11.04 -5.89
C GLY A 38 -7.21 -11.60 -4.75
N SER A 39 -5.90 -11.64 -4.98
CA SER A 39 -4.90 -12.20 -4.04
C SER A 39 -4.67 -11.36 -2.78
N LYS A 40 -5.30 -10.18 -2.67
CA LYS A 40 -5.17 -9.24 -1.53
C LYS A 40 -3.72 -9.00 -1.08
N PRO A 41 -2.85 -8.53 -1.99
CA PRO A 41 -1.47 -8.23 -1.65
C PRO A 41 -1.32 -7.13 -0.58
N LEU A 42 -2.35 -6.28 -0.40
CA LEU A 42 -2.38 -5.28 0.66
C LEU A 42 -3.20 -5.74 1.86
N LYS A 43 -2.54 -5.90 3.00
CA LYS A 43 -3.23 -6.16 4.27
C LYS A 43 -3.77 -4.86 4.86
N ARG A 44 -5.09 -4.78 4.98
CA ARG A 44 -5.77 -3.68 5.65
C ARG A 44 -5.73 -3.88 7.17
N THR A 45 -5.35 -2.83 7.89
CA THR A 45 -5.41 -2.75 9.35
C THR A 45 -6.32 -1.61 9.75
N LYS A 46 -7.29 -1.88 10.61
CA LYS A 46 -8.19 -0.86 11.13
C LYS A 46 -7.64 -0.35 12.46
N ILE A 47 -7.26 0.93 12.50
CA ILE A 47 -6.78 1.61 13.71
C ILE A 47 -7.71 2.79 13.97
N ASN A 48 -8.37 2.79 15.13
CA ASN A 48 -9.27 3.86 15.56
C ASN A 48 -10.31 4.28 14.49
N GLY A 49 -10.91 3.30 13.80
CA GLY A 49 -11.92 3.56 12.76
C GLY A 49 -11.38 3.85 11.36
N ARG A 50 -10.08 4.11 11.20
CA ARG A 50 -9.43 4.38 9.91
C ARG A 50 -8.73 3.13 9.39
N ILE A 51 -8.69 2.99 8.06
CA ILE A 51 -7.99 1.90 7.38
C ILE A 51 -6.57 2.37 7.07
N TYR A 52 -5.61 1.53 7.40
CA TYR A 52 -4.20 1.69 7.09
C TYR A 52 -3.63 0.43 6.44
N TYR A 53 -2.50 0.58 5.76
CA TYR A 53 -1.78 -0.49 5.08
C TYR A 53 -0.38 -0.61 5.65
N ALA A 54 0.05 -1.83 5.93
CA ALA A 54 1.40 -2.05 6.45
C ALA A 54 2.44 -1.72 5.38
N ARG A 55 3.48 -0.97 5.75
CA ARG A 55 4.59 -0.60 4.87
C ARG A 55 5.14 -1.77 4.06
N ASN A 56 5.44 -2.90 4.71
CA ASN A 56 6.02 -4.07 4.03
C ASN A 56 5.11 -4.61 2.92
N ASP A 57 3.80 -4.65 3.16
CA ASP A 57 2.83 -5.13 2.17
C ASP A 57 2.72 -4.15 0.99
N VAL A 58 2.74 -2.84 1.28
CA VAL A 58 2.76 -1.79 0.26
C VAL A 58 4.03 -1.87 -0.60
N GLU A 59 5.19 -2.01 0.03
CA GLU A 59 6.45 -2.10 -0.70
C GLU A 59 6.53 -3.36 -1.57
N ALA A 60 6.04 -4.51 -1.07
CA ALA A 60 5.98 -5.75 -1.82
C ALA A 60 5.01 -5.66 -3.01
N TRP A 61 3.83 -5.08 -2.80
CA TRP A 61 2.85 -4.87 -3.87
C TRP A 61 3.40 -3.95 -4.97
N LEU A 62 3.97 -2.80 -4.59
CA LEU A 62 4.56 -1.86 -5.54
C LEU A 62 5.82 -2.40 -6.22
N ALA A 63 6.53 -3.37 -5.62
CA ALA A 63 7.66 -4.03 -6.28
C ALA A 63 7.20 -5.02 -7.36
N GLY A 64 6.00 -5.59 -7.23
CA GLY A 64 5.39 -6.45 -8.24
C GLY A 64 4.75 -5.67 -9.41
N GLU A 65 4.26 -4.46 -9.14
CA GLU A 65 3.78 -3.51 -10.15
C GLU A 65 4.99 -2.88 -10.89
N ARG A 66 5.50 -3.55 -11.92
CA ARG A 66 6.52 -2.98 -12.81
C ARG A 66 5.85 -2.34 -14.03
N LEU A 67 6.25 -1.12 -14.37
CA LEU A 67 5.99 -0.55 -15.69
C LEU A 67 6.74 -1.41 -16.71
N ASP A 68 6.01 -2.21 -17.49
CA ASP A 68 6.52 -2.82 -18.72
C ASP A 68 6.66 -1.75 -19.81
#